data_AF-A0A2U1L0K8-F1
#
_entry.id   AF-A0A2U1L0K8-F1
#
_cell.length_a   1.000
_cell.length_b   1.000
_cell.length_c   1.000
_cell.angle_alpha   90.00
_cell.angle_beta   90.00
_cell.angle_gamma   90.00
#
_symmetry.space_group_name_H-M   'P 1'
#
loop_
_entity.id
_entity.type
_entity.pdbx_description
1 polymer ?
#
loop_
_entity_poly.entity_id
_entity_poly.type
_entity_poly.pdbx_seq_one_letter_code
_entity_poly.pdbx_strand_id
1 'polypeptide(L)' 'MFCSRRPGLLLSTMRTLDKLGLDIQQAVISCLSCFALDIFRAEQCKQGQDVHPDQVKAALLESAGYHGVA' A
#
# COMPACT_ATOMS: atom_id res chain seq x y z
N MET A 1 5.65 -2.96 4.13
CA MET A 1 5.63 -3.78 2.89
C MET A 1 7.03 -3.81 2.32
N PHE A 2 7.54 -4.99 1.95
CA PHE A 2 8.90 -5.14 1.42
C PHE A 2 8.90 -6.12 0.23
N CYS A 3 9.40 -5.70 -0.93
CA CYS A 3 9.45 -6.55 -2.12
C CYS A 3 10.53 -6.11 -3.14
N SER A 4 10.74 -6.93 -4.18
CA SER A 4 11.67 -6.62 -5.25
C SER A 4 11.25 -5.36 -6.01
N ARG A 5 12.23 -4.54 -6.38
CA ARG A 5 11.97 -3.28 -7.09
C ARG A 5 11.41 -3.58 -8.48
N ARG A 6 10.28 -2.95 -8.82
CA ARG A 6 9.66 -3.02 -10.14
C ARG A 6 9.32 -1.61 -10.64
N PRO A 7 9.49 -1.31 -11.93
CA PRO A 7 9.05 -0.04 -12.49
C PRO A 7 7.55 0.19 -12.21
N GLY A 8 7.19 1.39 -11.74
CA GLY A 8 5.79 1.75 -11.48
C GLY A 8 5.19 1.21 -10.18
N LEU A 9 5.96 0.47 -9.35
CA LEU A 9 5.45 -0.11 -8.11
C LEU A 9 4.95 0.94 -7.11
N LEU A 10 5.75 1.98 -6.84
CA LEU A 10 5.34 3.08 -5.97
C LEU A 10 4.02 3.71 -6.43
N LEU A 11 3.89 3.97 -7.73
CA LEU A 11 2.68 4.58 -8.30
C LEU A 11 1.47 3.66 -8.16
N SER A 12 1.65 2.35 -8.41
CA SER A 12 0.60 1.33 -8.23
C SER A 12 0.15 1.29 -6.77
N THR A 13 1.09 1.22 -5.83
CA THR A 13 0.82 1.21 -4.39
C THR A 13 0.10 2.48 -3.92
N MET A 14 0.55 3.66 -4.34
CA MET A 14 -0.12 4.93 -4.00
C MET A 14 -1.54 4.98 -4.58
N ARG A 15 -1.74 4.51 -5.81
CA ARG A 15 -3.08 4.42 -6.43
C ARG A 15 -3.97 3.44 -5.67
N THR A 16 -3.44 2.34 -5.16
CA THR A 16 -4.19 1.40 -4.34
C THR A 16 -4.64 2.05 -3.02
N LEU A 17 -3.75 2.79 -2.35
CA LEU A 17 -4.09 3.50 -1.11
C LEU A 17 -5.16 4.58 -1.35
N ASP A 18 -5.05 5.33 -2.45
CA ASP A 18 -6.06 6.31 -2.87
C ASP A 18 -7.43 5.66 -3.17
N LYS A 19 -7.44 4.51 -3.84
CA LYS A 19 -8.67 3.72 -4.07
C LYS A 19 -9.32 3.27 -2.76
N LEU A 20 -8.51 2.85 -1.78
CA LEU A 20 -8.98 2.50 -0.44
C LEU A 20 -9.45 3.74 0.36
N GLY A 21 -9.20 4.95 -0.14
CA GLY A 21 -9.55 6.19 0.56
C GLY A 21 -8.73 6.39 1.83
N LEU A 22 -7.50 5.86 1.84
CA LEU A 22 -6.54 6.04 2.94
C LEU A 22 -5.69 7.27 2.66
N ASP A 23 -5.80 8.25 3.54
CA ASP A 23 -4.92 9.40 3.58
C ASP A 23 -3.71 9.09 4.46
N ILE A 24 -2.52 9.10 3.84
CA ILE A 24 -1.28 8.69 4.49
C ILE A 24 -0.64 9.91 5.15
N GLN A 25 -0.72 9.95 6.47
CA GLN A 25 -0.17 11.05 7.28
C GLN A 25 1.34 10.90 7.50
N GLN A 26 1.81 9.66 7.67
CA GLN A 26 3.23 9.39 7.91
C GLN A 26 3.64 8.05 7.31
N ALA A 27 4.60 8.09 6.38
CA ALA A 27 5.20 6.90 5.80
C ALA A 27 6.67 7.11 5.45
N VAL A 28 7.43 6.02 5.43
CA VAL A 28 8.81 5.95 4.95
C VAL A 28 8.84 5.06 3.72
N ILE A 29 9.54 5.53 2.68
CA ILE A 29 9.68 4.83 1.40
C ILE A 29 11.15 4.69 1.06
N SER A 30 11.57 3.50 0.68
CA SER A 30 12.91 3.22 0.15
C SER A 30 12.80 2.49 -1.19
N CYS A 31 13.56 2.97 -2.19
CA CYS A 31 13.54 2.46 -3.57
C CYS A 31 14.95 2.13 -4.11
N LEU A 32 15.98 2.10 -3.25
CA LEU A 32 17.38 2.00 -3.67
C LEU A 32 17.72 0.60 -4.25
N SER A 33 17.47 -0.45 -3.47
CA SER A 33 17.79 -1.84 -3.85
C SER A 33 16.54 -2.74 -3.90
N CYS A 34 15.54 -2.38 -3.10
CA CYS A 34 14.26 -3.02 -2.95
C CYS A 34 13.20 -1.92 -2.82
N PHE A 35 11.93 -2.30 -2.92
CA PHE A 35 10.84 -1.41 -2.54
C PHE A 35 10.43 -1.73 -1.11
N ALA A 36 10.63 -0.76 -0.21
CA ALA A 36 10.13 -0.79 1.15
C ALA A 36 9.19 0.39 1.37
N LEU A 37 8.03 0.12 1.96
CA LEU A 37 7.03 1.10 2.35
C LEU A 37 6.54 0.77 3.74
N ASP A 38 6.80 1.67 4.69
CA ASP A 38 6.31 1.56 6.07
C ASP A 38 5.38 2.74 6.34
N ILE A 39 4.10 2.43 6.60
CA ILE A 39 3.07 3.41 6.91
C ILE A 39 2.87 3.37 8.43
N PHE A 40 3.13 4.50 9.09
CA PHE A 40 2.99 4.63 10.55
C PHE A 40 1.61 5.15 10.93
N ARG A 41 1.03 6.02 10.09
CA ARG A 41 -0.29 6.59 10.30
C ARG A 41 -1.01 6.78 8.96
N ALA A 42 -2.21 6.23 8.88
CA ALA A 42 -3.15 6.44 7.80
C ALA A 42 -4.53 6.70 8.40
N GLU A 43 -5.25 7.62 7.80
CA GLU A 43 -6.63 7.94 8.17
C GLU A 43 -7.56 7.62 7.02
N GLN A 44 -8.75 7.13 7.34
CA GLN A 44 -9.73 6.81 6.32
C GLN A 44 -10.59 8.05 6.03
N CYS A 45 -10.46 8.62 4.84
CA CYS A 45 -11.22 9.81 4.47
C CYS A 45 -12.67 9.52 4.08
N LYS A 46 -13.00 8.29 3.65
CA LYS A 46 -14.35 7.94 3.19
C LYS A 46 -15.19 7.33 4.31
N GLN A 47 -16.24 8.02 4.75
CA GLN A 47 -17.09 7.67 5.90
C GLN A 47 -18.01 6.42 5.72
N GLY A 48 -17.69 5.47 4.83
CA GLY A 48 -18.64 4.41 4.44
C GLY A 48 -18.10 2.98 4.26
N GLN A 49 -16.80 2.76 4.25
CA GLN A 49 -16.22 1.41 4.12
C GLN A 49 -15.16 1.21 5.18
N ASP A 50 -15.48 0.58 6.30
CA ASP A 50 -14.47 0.24 7.32
C ASP A 50 -13.35 -0.59 6.65
N VAL A 51 -12.18 0.03 6.42
CA VAL A 51 -11.08 -0.62 5.72
C VAL A 51 -10.30 -1.44 6.73
N HIS A 52 -10.62 -2.73 6.80
CA HIS A 52 -9.92 -3.64 7.69
C HIS A 52 -8.42 -3.71 7.32
N PRO A 53 -7.49 -3.79 8.29
CA PRO A 53 -6.05 -3.90 8.02
C PRO A 53 -5.68 -5.03 7.04
N ASP A 54 -6.42 -6.14 7.07
CA ASP A 54 -6.20 -7.25 6.14
C ASP A 54 -6.52 -6.89 4.69
N GLN A 55 -7.53 -6.04 4.46
CA GLN A 55 -7.82 -5.54 3.11
C GLN A 55 -6.70 -4.62 2.61
N VAL A 56 -6.15 -3.77 3.49
CA VAL A 56 -4.98 -2.94 3.15
C VAL A 56 -3.81 -3.82 2.77
N LYS A 57 -3.49 -4.82 3.60
CA LYS A 57 -2.40 -5.77 3.33
C LYS A 57 -2.61 -6.50 2.00
N ALA A 58 -3.80 -7.03 1.75
CA ALA A 58 -4.12 -7.75 0.52
C ALA A 58 -3.99 -6.84 -0.71
N ALA A 59 -4.53 -5.62 -0.67
CA ALA A 59 -4.47 -4.68 -1.77
C ALA A 59 -3.03 -4.22 -2.05
N LEU A 60 -2.23 -4.01 -0.99
CA LEU A 60 -0.80 -3.72 -1.13
C LEU A 60 -0.04 -4.88 -1.79
N LEU A 61 -0.28 -6.12 -1.38
CA LEU A 61 0.32 -7.31 -2.00
C LEU A 61 -0.07 -7.44 -3.47
N GLU A 62 -1.35 -7.22 -3.80
CA GLU A 62 -1.84 -7.18 -5.17
C GLU A 62 -1.11 -6.11 -6.00
N SER A 63 -0.90 -4.91 -5.44
CA SER A 63 -0.20 -3.82 -6.12
C SER A 63 1.26 -4.16 -6.47
N ALA A 64 1.89 -5.08 -5.72
CA ALA A 64 3.21 -5.63 -6.04
C ALA A 64 3.20 -6.85 -6.97
N GLY A 65 2.02 -7.29 -7.40
CA GLY A 65 1.85 -8.46 -8.26
C GLY A 65 1.98 -9.78 -7.50
N TYR A 66 1.76 -9.79 -6.19
CA TYR A 66 1.59 -11.01 -5.42
C TYR A 66 0.10 -11.37 -5.38
N HIS A 67 -0.42 -11.92 -6.47
CA HIS A 67 -1.77 -12.50 -6.50
C HIS A 67 -1.78 -13.84 -5.76
N GLY A 68 -2.64 -14.00 -4.75
CA GLY A 68 -2.95 -15.32 -4.17
C GLY A 68 -1.95 -15.89 -3.17
N VAL A 69 -1.08 -15.07 -2.57
CA VAL A 69 -0.32 -15.49 -1.37
C VAL A 69 -1.21 -15.39 -0.14
N ALA A 70 -2.03 -16.43 0.05
CA ALA A 70 -2.78 -16.70 1.27
C ALA A 70 -1.84 -17.18 2.39
#